data_AF-D6PK66-F1
#
_entry.id   AF-D6PK66-F1
#
_cell.length_a   1.000
_cell.length_b   1.000
_cell.length_c   1.000
_cell.angle_alpha   90.00
_cell.angle_beta   90.00
_cell.angle_gamma   90.00
#
_symmetry.space_group_name_H-M   'P 1'
#
loop_
_entity.id
_entity.type
_entity.pdbx_description
1 polymer ?
#
loop_
_entity_poly.entity_id
_entity_poly.type
_entity_poly.pdbx_seq_one_letter_code
_entity_poly.pdbx_strand_id
1 'polypeptide(L)'
;MPPALTGEIYSQSTAYNQNDQVYDKTQGNFYVANQSVASGADNSPTTQPTYWDLVTVPELFADYLIRGTYADYLRHNGELDRARVAESDARGALDHELLKLHTQQGQTTRLQVSTY
;
A
#
# COMPACT_ATOMS: atom_id res chain seq x y z
N MET A 1 11.60 1.31 -4.49
CA MET A 1 10.40 1.51 -5.34
C MET A 1 9.19 1.48 -4.42
N PRO A 2 8.18 2.34 -4.62
CA PRO A 2 6.92 2.23 -3.87
C PRO A 2 6.28 0.86 -4.14
N PRO A 3 5.63 0.23 -3.15
CA PRO A 3 4.98 -1.06 -3.35
C PRO A 3 3.88 -0.93 -4.40
N ALA A 4 3.93 -1.78 -5.43
CA ALA A 4 2.87 -1.88 -6.42
C ALA A 4 1.67 -2.60 -5.78
N LEU A 5 0.47 -2.01 -5.87
CA LEU A 5 -0.78 -2.57 -5.35
C LEU A 5 -1.64 -3.04 -6.54
N THR A 6 -1.11 -4.00 -7.30
CA THR A 6 -1.72 -4.51 -8.54
C THR A 6 -2.28 -5.92 -8.39
N GLY A 7 -2.28 -6.48 -7.18
CA GLY A 7 -2.74 -7.83 -6.90
C GLY A 7 -4.23 -8.02 -7.23
N GLU A 8 -4.53 -9.13 -7.88
CA GLU A 8 -5.90 -9.57 -8.16
C GLU A 8 -6.58 -10.05 -6.86
N ILE A 9 -7.92 -10.11 -6.86
CA ILE A 9 -8.67 -10.65 -5.72
C ILE A 9 -8.29 -12.12 -5.49
N TYR A 10 -8.02 -12.50 -4.23
CA TYR A 10 -7.72 -13.89 -3.89
C TYR A 10 -8.84 -14.83 -4.37
N SER A 11 -8.42 -15.88 -5.07
CA SER A 11 -9.25 -16.97 -5.57
C SER A 11 -8.67 -18.33 -5.21
N GLN A 12 -9.51 -19.23 -4.70
CA GLN A 12 -9.17 -20.63 -4.40
C GLN A 12 -8.94 -21.47 -5.66
N SER A 13 -9.46 -21.04 -6.81
CA SER A 13 -9.27 -21.75 -8.09
C SER A 13 -7.91 -21.48 -8.73
N THR A 14 -7.15 -20.52 -8.21
CA THR A 14 -5.88 -20.06 -8.77
C THR A 14 -4.73 -20.53 -7.88
N ALA A 15 -3.65 -21.00 -8.51
CA ALA A 15 -2.39 -21.25 -7.82
C ALA A 15 -1.52 -19.99 -7.90
N TYR A 16 -0.86 -19.64 -6.80
CA TYR A 16 0.02 -18.47 -6.71
C TYR A 16 1.46 -18.93 -6.52
N ASN A 17 2.38 -18.27 -7.20
CA ASN A 17 3.81 -18.47 -6.99
C ASN A 17 4.30 -17.59 -5.85
N GLN A 18 5.49 -17.90 -5.33
CA GLN A 18 6.18 -17.01 -4.42
C GLN A 18 6.35 -15.62 -5.06
N ASN A 19 6.08 -14.58 -4.27
CA ASN A 19 6.03 -13.16 -4.61
C ASN A 19 4.81 -12.69 -5.41
N ASP A 20 3.85 -13.56 -5.72
CA ASP A 20 2.59 -13.12 -6.31
C ASP A 20 1.78 -12.32 -5.29
N GLN A 21 1.16 -11.23 -5.74
CA GLN A 21 0.33 -10.37 -4.89
C GLN A 21 -1.15 -10.68 -5.08
N VAL A 22 -1.88 -10.75 -3.97
CA VAL A 22 -3.34 -10.90 -3.94
C VAL A 22 -3.99 -9.86 -3.04
N TYR A 23 -5.24 -9.54 -3.32
CA TYR A 23 -6.10 -8.71 -2.49
C TYR A 23 -7.12 -9.60 -1.75
N ASP A 24 -7.09 -9.59 -0.42
CA ASP A 24 -8.12 -10.26 0.39
C ASP A 24 -9.29 -9.31 0.66
N LYS A 25 -10.44 -9.60 0.06
CA LYS A 25 -11.69 -8.83 0.26
C LYS A 25 -12.21 -8.86 1.69
N THR A 26 -11.88 -9.91 2.45
CA THR A 26 -12.40 -10.10 3.81
C THR A 26 -11.72 -9.15 4.79
N GLN A 27 -10.41 -8.99 4.63
CA GLN A 27 -9.58 -8.14 5.49
C GLN A 27 -9.31 -6.76 4.89
N GLY A 28 -9.54 -6.59 3.58
CA GLY A 28 -9.35 -5.32 2.87
C GLY A 28 -7.89 -4.95 2.62
N ASN A 29 -6.99 -5.94 2.60
CA ASN A 29 -5.55 -5.72 2.51
C ASN A 29 -4.91 -6.48 1.33
N PHE A 30 -3.77 -5.96 0.88
CA PHE A 30 -2.90 -6.66 -0.08
C PHE A 30 -1.90 -7.56 0.65
N TYR A 31 -1.68 -8.74 0.09
CA TYR A 31 -0.78 -9.75 0.59
C TYR A 31 0.14 -10.23 -0.53
N VAL A 32 1.38 -10.55 -0.19
CA VAL A 32 2.34 -11.19 -1.11
C VAL A 32 2.57 -12.61 -0.64
N ALA A 33 2.47 -13.56 -1.56
CA ALA A 33 2.74 -14.96 -1.26
C ALA A 33 4.22 -15.13 -0.89
N ASN A 34 4.53 -15.60 0.31
CA ASN A 34 5.90 -15.84 0.73
C ASN A 34 6.45 -17.20 0.27
N GLN A 35 5.58 -18.01 -0.35
CA GLN A 35 5.86 -19.31 -0.95
C GLN A 35 4.87 -19.61 -2.07
N SER A 36 5.05 -20.72 -2.79
CA SER A 36 4.02 -21.21 -3.72
C SER A 36 2.78 -21.70 -2.97
N VAL A 37 1.60 -21.26 -3.39
CA VAL A 37 0.30 -21.61 -2.84
C VAL A 37 -0.50 -22.38 -3.89
N ALA A 38 -0.89 -23.62 -3.57
CA ALA A 38 -1.66 -24.47 -4.47
C ALA A 38 -3.14 -24.03 -4.58
N SER A 39 -3.75 -24.30 -5.74
CA SER A 39 -5.19 -24.14 -5.95
C SER A 39 -5.99 -25.32 -5.35
N GLY A 40 -7.29 -25.10 -5.14
CA GLY A 40 -8.25 -26.14 -4.75
C GLY A 40 -8.47 -26.29 -3.24
N ALA A 41 -7.73 -25.56 -2.40
CA ALA A 41 -7.96 -25.47 -0.96
C ALA A 41 -8.07 -24.01 -0.51
N ASP A 42 -8.75 -23.76 0.62
CA ASP A 42 -8.85 -22.42 1.19
C ASP A 42 -7.54 -22.01 1.88
N ASN A 43 -6.63 -21.49 1.06
CA ASN A 43 -5.34 -20.96 1.47
C ASN A 43 -5.36 -19.43 1.50
N SER A 44 -6.50 -18.80 1.80
CA SER A 44 -6.59 -17.34 1.86
C SER A 44 -5.65 -16.76 2.93
N PRO A 45 -5.26 -15.48 2.84
CA PRO A 45 -4.51 -14.80 3.91
C PRO A 45 -5.21 -14.86 5.28
N THR A 46 -6.54 -14.97 5.28
CA THR A 46 -7.33 -15.16 6.51
C THR A 46 -7.19 -16.57 7.10
N THR A 47 -7.18 -17.63 6.28
CA THR A 47 -7.15 -19.02 6.77
C THR A 47 -5.74 -19.59 6.93
N GLN A 48 -4.78 -19.10 6.15
CA GLN A 48 -3.39 -19.55 6.13
C GLN A 48 -2.43 -18.35 6.16
N PRO A 49 -2.40 -17.56 7.25
CA PRO A 49 -1.58 -16.34 7.33
C PRO A 49 -0.08 -16.61 7.19
N THR A 50 0.38 -17.85 7.39
CA THR A 50 1.78 -18.22 7.24
C THR A 50 2.27 -18.23 5.80
N TYR A 51 1.39 -18.29 4.80
CA TYR A 51 1.76 -18.29 3.37
C TYR A 51 1.83 -16.90 2.75
N TRP A 52 1.44 -15.88 3.52
CA TRP A 52 1.16 -14.54 3.02
C TRP A 52 1.81 -13.49 3.91
N ASP A 53 2.63 -12.65 3.32
CA ASP A 53 3.18 -11.48 3.98
C ASP A 53 2.29 -10.27 3.68
N LEU A 54 1.86 -9.57 4.74
CA LEU A 54 1.07 -8.35 4.60
C LEU A 54 1.88 -7.28 3.88
N VAL A 55 1.32 -6.72 2.81
CA VAL A 55 1.90 -5.56 2.15
C VAL A 55 1.60 -4.33 3.00
N THR A 56 2.51 -4.02 3.92
CA THR A 56 2.41 -2.80 4.73
C THR A 56 2.58 -1.60 3.81
N VAL A 57 1.48 -0.90 3.55
CA VAL A 57 1.54 0.44 3.00
C VAL A 57 2.02 1.35 4.12
N PRO A 58 3.17 2.04 3.99
CA PRO A 58 3.60 3.00 4.99
C PRO A 58 2.51 4.04 5.20
N GLU A 59 2.15 4.36 6.44
CA GLU A 59 1.08 5.36 6.75
C GLU A 59 1.32 6.70 6.06
N LEU A 60 2.58 7.02 5.81
CA LEU A 60 3.01 8.16 5.02
C LEU A 60 2.33 8.25 3.64
N PHE A 61 1.97 7.12 3.03
CA PHE A 61 1.27 7.06 1.74
C PHE A 61 -0.23 6.81 1.87
N ALA A 62 -0.75 6.60 3.09
CA ALA A 62 -2.18 6.37 3.32
C ALA A 62 -3.01 7.60 2.95
N ASP A 63 -2.55 8.81 3.31
CA ASP A 63 -3.24 10.06 3.00
C ASP A 63 -3.34 10.29 1.47
N TYR A 64 -2.28 9.92 0.74
CA TYR A 64 -2.28 9.93 -0.72
C TYR A 64 -3.27 8.93 -1.32
N LEU A 65 -3.29 7.69 -0.82
CA LEU A 65 -4.20 6.64 -1.29
C LEU A 65 -5.67 6.98 -1.01
N ILE A 66 -5.98 7.55 0.15
CA ILE A 66 -7.34 8.00 0.50
C ILE A 66 -7.80 9.11 -0.45
N ARG A 67 -6.96 10.13 -0.69
CA ARG A 67 -7.31 11.24 -1.58
C ARG A 67 -7.36 10.83 -3.05
N GLY A 68 -6.48 9.92 -3.48
CA GLY A 68 -6.50 9.33 -4.82
C GLY A 68 -7.76 8.52 -5.09
N THR A 69 -8.11 7.59 -4.20
CA THR A 69 -9.36 6.81 -4.30
C THR A 69 -10.61 7.70 -4.24
N TYR A 70 -10.59 8.78 -3.44
CA TYR A 70 -11.66 9.78 -3.43
C TYR A 70 -11.77 10.56 -4.75
N ALA A 71 -10.64 10.93 -5.36
CA ALA A 71 -10.61 11.58 -6.67
C ALA A 71 -11.17 10.65 -7.77
N ASP A 72 -10.81 9.37 -7.77
CA ASP A 72 -11.36 8.36 -8.69
C ASP A 72 -12.86 8.16 -8.49
N TYR A 73 -13.33 8.13 -7.23
CA TYR A 73 -14.76 8.08 -6.92
C TYR A 73 -15.52 9.32 -7.44
N LEU A 74 -15.00 10.52 -7.20
CA LEU A 74 -15.61 11.77 -7.70
C LEU A 74 -15.62 11.83 -9.23
N ARG A 75 -14.57 11.31 -9.88
CA ARG A 75 -14.48 11.22 -11.33
C ARG A 75 -15.52 10.24 -11.89
N HIS A 76 -15.74 9.11 -11.23
CA HIS A 76 -16.81 8.18 -11.57
C HIS A 76 -18.20 8.81 -11.40
N ASN A 77 -18.39 9.68 -10.41
CA ASN A 77 -19.66 10.37 -10.16
C ASN A 77 -19.91 11.60 -11.06
N GLY A 78 -18.97 11.95 -11.95
CA GLY A 78 -19.08 13.09 -12.87
C GLY A 78 -18.65 14.44 -12.29
N GLU A 79 -18.18 14.47 -11.04
CA GLU A 79 -17.76 15.68 -10.31
C GLU A 79 -16.29 16.05 -10.62
N LEU A 80 -16.00 16.36 -11.89
CA LEU A 80 -14.64 16.53 -12.41
C LEU A 80 -13.86 17.70 -11.78
N ASP A 81 -14.52 18.80 -11.42
CA ASP A 81 -13.86 19.94 -10.78
C ASP A 81 -13.39 19.60 -9.36
N ARG A 82 -14.16 18.80 -8.61
CA ARG A 82 -13.76 18.32 -7.29
C ARG A 82 -12.68 17.25 -7.38
N ALA A 83 -12.75 16.37 -8.38
CA ALA A 83 -11.71 15.37 -8.62
C ALA A 83 -10.34 16.04 -8.87
N ARG A 84 -10.29 17.13 -9.65
CA ARG A 84 -9.03 17.88 -9.89
C ARG A 84 -8.44 18.50 -8.62
N VAL A 85 -9.28 19.05 -7.75
CA VAL A 85 -8.85 19.61 -6.46
C VAL A 85 -8.31 18.50 -5.56
N ALA A 86 -9.03 17.38 -5.46
CA ALA A 86 -8.61 16.22 -4.68
C ALA A 86 -7.28 15.63 -5.20
N GLU A 87 -7.07 15.58 -6.52
CA GLU A 87 -5.83 15.09 -7.13
C GLU A 87 -4.65 16.05 -6.86
N SER A 88 -4.89 17.36 -6.92
CA SER A 88 -3.87 18.37 -6.57
C SER A 88 -3.46 18.29 -5.10
N ASP A 89 -4.42 18.06 -4.21
CA ASP A 89 -4.18 17.93 -2.78
C ASP A 89 -3.45 16.61 -2.45
N ALA A 90 -3.83 15.52 -3.13
CA ALA A 90 -3.11 14.25 -3.05
C ALA A 90 -1.62 14.42 -3.43
N ARG A 91 -1.31 15.11 -4.52
CA ARG A 91 0.08 15.39 -4.92
C ARG A 91 0.82 16.21 -3.86
N GLY A 92 0.18 17.24 -3.30
CA GLY A 92 0.75 18.05 -2.23
C GLY A 92 1.06 17.24 -0.96
N ALA A 93 0.18 16.32 -0.57
CA ALA A 93 0.43 15.39 0.52
C ALA A 93 1.65 14.51 0.23
N LEU A 94 1.73 13.93 -0.98
CA LEU A 94 2.88 13.10 -1.38
C LEU A 94 4.20 13.89 -1.34
N ASP A 95 4.24 15.12 -1.84
CA ASP A 95 5.42 15.98 -1.81
C ASP A 95 5.86 16.35 -0.39
N HIS A 96 4.91 16.67 0.50
CA HIS A 96 5.18 16.93 1.91
C HIS A 96 5.78 15.71 2.62
N GLU A 97 5.24 14.54 2.32
CA GLU A 97 5.70 13.29 2.90
C GLU A 97 7.08 12.88 2.35
N LEU A 98 7.34 13.09 1.06
CA LEU A 98 8.66 12.95 0.44
C LEU A 98 9.69 13.87 1.08
N LEU A 99 9.32 15.12 1.36
CA LEU A 99 10.18 16.09 2.03
C LEU A 99 10.52 15.68 3.47
N LYS A 100 9.56 15.15 4.24
CA LYS A 100 9.82 14.59 5.58
C LYS A 100 10.79 13.41 5.51
N LEU A 101 10.65 12.56 4.51
CA LEU A 101 11.51 11.40 4.30
C LEU A 101 12.95 11.84 3.95
N HIS A 102 13.10 12.80 3.05
CA HIS A 102 14.40 13.39 2.71
C HIS A 102 15.06 14.10 3.90
N THR A 103 14.29 14.85 4.69
CA THR A 103 14.83 15.54 5.88
C THR A 103 15.22 14.57 6.99
N GLN A 104 14.42 13.52 7.26
CA GLN A 104 14.79 12.47 8.23
C GLN A 104 16.05 11.71 7.83
N GLN A 105 16.23 11.38 6.55
CA GLN A 105 17.44 10.73 6.07
C GLN A 105 18.67 11.64 6.20
N GLY A 106 18.52 12.95 5.95
CA GLY A 106 19.59 13.94 6.15
C GLY A 106 19.94 14.21 7.63
N GLN A 107 19.01 13.95 8.56
CA GLN A 107 19.15 14.27 9.98
C GLN A 107 19.61 13.08 10.84
N THR A 108 20.14 12.01 10.26
CA THR A 108 20.89 10.98 11.01
C THR A 108 22.35 11.40 11.24
N THR A 109 22.58 12.66 11.63
CA THR A 109 23.87 13.04 12.23
C THR A 109 23.82 12.64 13.69
N ARG A 110 24.58 11.59 14.05
CA ARG A 110 24.75 11.14 15.43
C ARG A 110 25.29 12.30 16.27
N LEU A 111 24.45 12.89 17.12
CA LEU A 111 24.92 13.80 18.18
C LEU A 111 25.78 12.99 19.15
N GLN A 112 27.10 13.12 19.04
CA GLN A 112 28.00 12.68 20.10
C GLN A 112 27.90 13.66 21.26
N VAL A 113 27.02 13.37 22.21
CA VAL A 113 27.05 14.03 23.52
C VAL A 113 28.24 13.45 24.28
N SER A 114 29.39 14.14 24.21
CA SER A 114 30.52 13.90 25.10
C SER A 114 30.25 14.67 26.40
N THR A 115 29.79 13.96 27.43
CA THR A 115 29.84 14.45 28.81
C THR A 115 31.27 14.33 29.34
N TYR A 116 31.77 15.41 29.93
CA TYR A 116 33.04 15.50 30.67
C TYR A 116 32.88 15.01 32.11
#